data_AF-A0A0B4EY62-F1
#
_entry.id   AF-A0A0B4EY62-F1
#
_cell.length_a   1.000
_cell.length_b   1.000
_cell.length_c   1.000
_cell.angle_alpha   90.00
_cell.angle_beta   90.00
_cell.angle_gamma   90.00
#
_symmetry.space_group_name_H-M   'P 1'
#
loop_
_entity.id
_entity.type
_entity.pdbx_description
1 polymer ?
#
loop_
_entity_poly.entity_id
_entity_poly.type
_entity_poly.pdbx_seq_one_letter_code
_entity_poly.pdbx_strand_id
1 'polypeptide(L)'
;MASASASFIYNRRVERPVIAVGDFPPTPEQDDQQRSQFISAISLERVSALALRYSTQDHCRVIKCDSGSFNANFIVEFKDETKCVVRIPILPFVYDSWSRVLNHVAVSKYLKETTQIPVARVRAFGRNERLSNDGNNEYFFLILDFIPGQSLTNRLLFESTVERRANFFSQLIEILVELRQTSFPALGSLMPGTDTGLPVVGDLQSIPLNELRRSVPPTTSVREYMESQLQIVSDTLAVPVADQAIDDMKLEAFAVHFMEKDLINTGPDDEENGYPLYHSDLRLANIIVNDELQINGIIDWDDASTVPKQLFSPPPWISGVDDQSIMEFQLLHAEFRGILVAKSKTNSICDEMLKHWYGETNGEPNKALYVAHIF
;
A
#
# COMPACT_ATOMS: atom_id res chain seq x y z
N MET A 1 21.46 -39.16 -48.23
CA MET A 1 21.51 -40.04 -47.04
C MET A 1 22.02 -39.19 -45.89
N ALA A 2 21.14 -38.51 -45.16
CA ALA A 2 20.35 -39.02 -44.03
C ALA A 2 21.15 -39.02 -42.72
N SER A 3 20.84 -38.05 -41.85
CA SER A 3 20.80 -38.23 -40.39
C SER A 3 20.18 -36.97 -39.78
N ALA A 4 18.89 -37.07 -39.46
CA ALA A 4 18.16 -36.09 -38.67
C ALA A 4 18.27 -36.50 -37.20
N SER A 5 18.66 -35.57 -36.31
CA SER A 5 18.41 -35.70 -34.88
C SER A 5 17.36 -34.68 -34.47
N ALA A 6 16.10 -35.11 -34.51
CA ALA A 6 15.00 -34.42 -33.85
C ALA A 6 15.14 -34.67 -32.34
N SER A 7 15.47 -33.64 -31.57
CA SER A 7 15.33 -33.67 -30.12
C SER A 7 13.91 -33.20 -29.77
N PHE A 8 13.09 -34.16 -29.35
CA PHE A 8 11.71 -33.95 -28.93
C PHE A 8 11.68 -33.13 -27.63
N ILE A 9 11.28 -31.86 -27.70
CA ILE A 9 10.85 -31.11 -26.52
C ILE A 9 9.48 -31.64 -26.14
N TYR A 10 9.44 -32.31 -24.98
CA TYR A 10 8.24 -32.89 -24.39
C TYR A 10 7.26 -31.76 -24.06
N ASN A 11 6.21 -31.61 -24.87
CA ASN A 11 5.02 -30.83 -24.50
C ASN A 11 4.35 -31.51 -23.29
N ARG A 12 4.76 -31.14 -22.06
CA ARG A 12 3.90 -31.34 -20.89
C ARG A 12 2.73 -30.37 -21.03
N ARG A 13 1.64 -30.83 -21.65
CA ARG A 13 0.32 -30.28 -21.35
C ARG A 13 0.12 -30.48 -19.86
N VAL A 14 0.21 -29.40 -19.08
CA VAL A 14 -0.31 -29.36 -17.72
C VAL A 14 -1.81 -29.59 -17.88
N GLU A 15 -2.29 -30.78 -17.50
CA GLU A 15 -3.72 -31.03 -17.39
C GLU A 15 -4.27 -30.04 -16.37
N ARG A 16 -5.12 -29.10 -16.82
CA ARG A 16 -5.83 -28.20 -15.93
C ARG A 16 -6.74 -29.08 -15.03
N PRO A 17 -6.74 -28.89 -13.70
CA PRO A 17 -7.62 -29.62 -12.82
C PRO A 17 -9.07 -29.41 -13.27
N VAL A 18 -9.89 -30.47 -13.17
CA VAL A 18 -11.32 -30.39 -13.38
C VAL A 18 -11.90 -29.51 -12.26
N ILE A 19 -12.32 -28.30 -12.61
CA ILE A 19 -12.96 -27.32 -11.72
C ILE A 19 -14.25 -27.96 -11.18
N ALA A 20 -14.27 -28.28 -9.89
CA ALA A 20 -15.47 -28.73 -9.21
C ALA A 20 -16.39 -27.52 -8.97
N VAL A 21 -17.70 -27.76 -8.80
CA VAL A 21 -18.74 -26.72 -8.64
C VAL A 21 -18.54 -25.83 -7.37
N GLY A 22 -17.46 -26.02 -6.61
CA GLY A 22 -17.04 -25.18 -5.48
C GLY A 22 -15.76 -24.34 -5.71
N ASP A 23 -15.20 -24.32 -6.92
CA ASP A 23 -13.91 -23.69 -7.24
C ASP A 23 -14.04 -22.28 -7.86
N PHE A 24 -15.21 -21.66 -7.78
CA PHE A 24 -15.36 -20.25 -8.18
C PHE A 24 -14.95 -19.33 -7.03
N PRO A 25 -14.24 -18.22 -7.32
CA PRO A 25 -13.97 -17.23 -6.31
C PRO A 25 -15.29 -16.74 -5.68
N PRO A 26 -15.30 -16.43 -4.38
CA PRO A 26 -16.49 -15.90 -3.72
C PRO A 26 -16.97 -14.61 -4.42
N THR A 27 -18.28 -14.42 -4.45
CA THR A 27 -18.89 -13.17 -4.91
C THR A 27 -18.61 -12.04 -3.92
N PRO A 28 -18.63 -10.76 -4.36
CA PRO A 28 -18.48 -9.61 -3.46
C PRO A 28 -19.44 -9.65 -2.26
N GLU A 29 -20.68 -10.08 -2.46
CA GLU A 29 -21.68 -10.19 -1.39
C GLU A 29 -21.32 -11.27 -0.36
N GLN A 30 -20.74 -12.39 -0.81
CA GLN A 30 -20.26 -13.44 0.08
C GLN A 30 -19.05 -12.98 0.88
N ASP A 31 -18.14 -12.24 0.27
CA ASP A 31 -16.98 -11.66 0.93
C ASP A 31 -17.40 -10.64 1.99
N ASP A 32 -18.34 -9.75 1.67
CA ASP A 32 -18.90 -8.78 2.61
C ASP A 32 -19.62 -9.46 3.78
N GLN A 33 -20.34 -10.55 3.51
CA GLN A 33 -20.98 -11.35 4.55
C GLN A 33 -19.94 -12.00 5.46
N GLN A 34 -18.91 -12.62 4.90
CA GLN A 34 -17.84 -13.27 5.67
C GLN A 34 -17.06 -12.27 6.52
N ARG A 35 -16.78 -11.09 5.96
CA ARG A 35 -16.15 -9.96 6.65
C ARG A 35 -17.00 -9.49 7.82
N SER A 36 -18.28 -9.27 7.59
CA SER A 36 -19.23 -8.84 8.62
C SER A 36 -19.36 -9.88 9.74
N GLN A 37 -19.42 -11.16 9.39
CA GLN A 37 -19.43 -12.27 10.35
C GLN A 37 -18.16 -12.27 11.22
N PHE A 38 -16.98 -12.18 10.59
CA PHE A 38 -15.70 -12.13 11.31
C PHE A 38 -15.66 -10.96 12.30
N ILE A 39 -16.03 -9.76 11.86
CA ILE A 39 -16.03 -8.56 12.72
C ILE A 39 -17.04 -8.69 13.86
N SER A 40 -18.25 -9.20 13.57
CA SER A 40 -19.30 -9.36 14.59
C SER A 40 -18.96 -10.39 15.68
N ALA A 41 -18.04 -11.32 15.39
CA ALA A 41 -17.56 -12.29 16.38
C ALA A 41 -16.60 -11.68 17.41
N ILE A 42 -16.04 -10.49 17.14
CA ILE A 42 -15.11 -9.79 18.03
C ILE A 42 -15.90 -9.10 19.15
N SER A 43 -15.58 -9.43 20.40
CA SER A 43 -16.22 -8.86 21.58
C SER A 43 -15.65 -7.47 21.89
N LEU A 44 -16.52 -6.46 21.91
CA LEU A 44 -16.15 -5.09 22.28
C LEU A 44 -15.58 -5.01 23.71
N GLU A 45 -16.08 -5.84 24.63
CA GLU A 45 -15.57 -5.92 26.01
C GLU A 45 -14.11 -6.41 26.02
N ARG A 46 -13.80 -7.42 25.21
CA ARG A 46 -12.44 -7.97 25.09
C ARG A 46 -11.49 -6.98 24.41
N VAL A 47 -11.98 -6.24 23.41
CA VAL A 47 -11.22 -5.13 22.79
C VAL A 47 -10.93 -4.04 23.81
N SER A 48 -11.92 -3.61 24.60
CA SER A 48 -11.72 -2.66 25.71
C SER A 48 -10.69 -3.18 26.72
N ALA A 49 -10.82 -4.43 27.15
CA ALA A 49 -9.87 -5.05 28.08
C ALA A 49 -8.45 -5.10 27.50
N LEU A 50 -8.30 -5.42 26.21
CA LEU A 50 -7.01 -5.38 25.52
C LEU A 50 -6.43 -3.96 25.51
N ALA A 51 -7.23 -2.94 25.17
CA ALA A 51 -6.77 -1.55 25.17
C ALA A 51 -6.33 -1.08 26.58
N LEU A 52 -7.03 -1.49 27.64
CA LEU A 52 -6.68 -1.15 29.02
C LEU A 52 -5.35 -1.78 29.47
N ARG A 53 -4.98 -2.97 28.98
CA ARG A 53 -3.68 -3.60 29.29
C ARG A 53 -2.48 -2.75 28.87
N TYR A 54 -2.66 -1.87 27.88
CA TYR A 54 -1.64 -1.00 27.32
C TYR A 54 -1.94 0.48 27.55
N SER A 55 -2.69 0.78 28.62
CA SER A 55 -3.04 2.14 29.04
C SER A 55 -2.77 2.34 30.52
N THR A 56 -2.65 3.59 30.96
CA THR A 56 -2.59 3.97 32.37
C THR A 56 -3.99 4.16 32.99
N GLN A 57 -5.03 3.98 32.19
CA GLN A 57 -6.42 4.25 32.53
C GLN A 57 -7.10 2.99 33.08
N ASP A 58 -8.11 3.16 33.93
CA ASP A 58 -8.88 2.06 34.55
C ASP A 58 -10.20 1.76 33.81
N HIS A 59 -10.61 2.65 32.91
CA HIS A 59 -11.85 2.54 32.15
C HIS A 59 -11.70 3.07 30.72
N CYS A 60 -12.36 2.38 29.79
CA CYS A 60 -12.48 2.80 28.40
C CYS A 60 -13.77 2.25 27.80
N ARG A 61 -14.15 2.80 26.65
CA ARG A 61 -15.25 2.30 25.83
C ARG A 61 -14.88 2.30 24.36
N VAL A 62 -15.37 1.31 23.62
CA VAL A 62 -15.31 1.36 22.15
C VAL A 62 -16.40 2.34 21.68
N ILE A 63 -16.00 3.40 20.98
CA ILE A 63 -16.93 4.43 20.48
C ILE A 63 -17.30 4.23 19.01
N LYS A 64 -16.47 3.51 18.26
CA LYS A 64 -16.67 3.26 16.83
C LYS A 64 -15.94 1.99 16.40
N CYS A 65 -16.51 1.30 15.43
CA CYS A 65 -15.86 0.23 14.69
C CYS A 65 -15.96 0.57 13.20
N ASP A 66 -14.83 0.81 12.57
CA ASP A 66 -14.71 0.98 11.12
C ASP A 66 -13.99 -0.24 10.54
N SER A 67 -14.24 -0.58 9.28
CA SER A 67 -13.52 -1.66 8.61
C SER A 67 -13.21 -1.33 7.17
N GLY A 68 -12.02 -1.71 6.73
CA GLY A 68 -11.64 -1.76 5.32
C GLY A 68 -11.57 -3.19 4.79
N SER A 69 -10.91 -3.37 3.65
CA SER A 69 -10.75 -4.67 2.98
C SER A 69 -9.87 -5.67 3.75
N PHE A 70 -9.02 -5.22 4.66
CA PHE A 70 -8.07 -6.10 5.35
C PHE A 70 -8.13 -6.00 6.87
N ASN A 71 -8.69 -4.92 7.43
CA ASN A 71 -8.58 -4.63 8.85
C ASN A 71 -9.88 -4.07 9.44
N ALA A 72 -10.20 -4.52 10.65
CA ALA A 72 -11.20 -3.92 11.52
C ALA A 72 -10.52 -2.98 12.53
N ASN A 73 -10.99 -1.75 12.63
CA ASN A 73 -10.42 -0.69 13.45
C ASN A 73 -11.43 -0.26 14.51
N PHE A 74 -11.14 -0.56 15.76
CA PHE A 74 -11.96 -0.20 16.91
C PHE A 74 -11.38 1.07 17.55
N ILE A 75 -12.12 2.16 17.50
CA ILE A 75 -11.74 3.41 18.17
C ILE A 75 -12.15 3.29 19.63
N VAL A 76 -11.17 3.34 20.52
CA VAL A 76 -11.35 3.25 21.96
C VAL A 76 -11.12 4.62 22.57
N GLU A 77 -12.07 5.08 23.38
CA GLU A 77 -11.97 6.31 24.17
C GLU A 77 -11.76 5.96 25.63
N PHE A 78 -10.72 6.54 26.23
CA PHE A 78 -10.42 6.41 27.65
C PHE A 78 -11.13 7.49 28.47
N LYS A 79 -11.11 7.33 29.80
CA LYS A 79 -11.73 8.26 30.76
C LYS A 79 -11.21 9.70 30.66
N ASP A 80 -9.96 9.88 30.27
CA ASP A 80 -9.33 11.19 30.05
C ASP A 80 -9.59 11.78 28.65
N GLU A 81 -10.56 11.22 27.93
CA GLU A 81 -10.95 11.60 26.56
C GLU A 81 -9.89 11.31 25.48
N THR A 82 -8.71 10.81 25.87
CA THR A 82 -7.71 10.33 24.91
C THR A 82 -8.23 9.11 24.18
N LYS A 83 -7.76 8.91 22.95
CA LYS A 83 -8.22 7.85 22.06
C LYS A 83 -7.05 6.99 21.58
N CYS A 84 -7.33 5.72 21.35
CA CYS A 84 -6.47 4.82 20.59
C CYS A 84 -7.29 4.04 19.57
N VAL A 85 -6.58 3.45 18.61
CA VAL A 85 -7.16 2.53 17.63
C VAL A 85 -6.65 1.13 17.93
N VAL A 86 -7.54 0.17 18.17
CA VAL A 86 -7.22 -1.25 18.17
C VAL A 86 -7.57 -1.80 16.79
N ARG A 87 -6.53 -2.15 16.02
CA ARG A 87 -6.62 -2.68 14.66
C ARG A 87 -6.42 -4.18 14.67
N ILE A 88 -7.32 -4.91 14.01
CA ILE A 88 -7.33 -6.37 13.94
C ILE A 88 -7.44 -6.80 12.47
N PRO A 89 -6.45 -7.55 11.94
CA PRO A 89 -6.54 -8.11 10.60
C PRO A 89 -7.73 -9.06 10.46
N ILE A 90 -8.43 -8.96 9.33
CA ILE A 90 -9.58 -9.77 9.00
C ILE A 90 -9.06 -11.07 8.36
N LEU A 91 -8.67 -12.02 9.21
CA LEU A 91 -7.86 -13.20 8.86
C LEU A 91 -8.28 -13.95 7.58
N PRO A 92 -9.58 -14.14 7.27
CA PRO A 92 -9.96 -14.79 6.01
C PRO A 92 -9.41 -14.10 4.75
N PHE A 93 -9.22 -12.78 4.79
CA PHE A 93 -8.82 -11.93 3.66
C PHE A 93 -7.36 -11.49 3.70
N VAL A 94 -6.59 -11.91 4.72
CA VAL A 94 -5.22 -11.44 4.93
C VAL A 94 -4.27 -12.62 4.95
N TYR A 95 -3.52 -12.80 3.87
CA TYR A 95 -2.37 -13.71 3.82
C TYR A 95 -1.23 -13.19 4.71
N ASP A 96 -0.56 -14.10 5.41
CA ASP A 96 0.53 -13.82 6.36
C ASP A 96 0.30 -12.58 7.25
N SER A 97 -0.84 -12.58 7.94
CA SER A 97 -1.30 -11.40 8.67
C SER A 97 -0.33 -10.95 9.77
N TRP A 98 0.46 -11.87 10.34
CA TRP A 98 1.43 -11.50 11.37
C TRP A 98 2.60 -10.70 10.79
N SER A 99 3.16 -11.12 9.66
CA SER A 99 4.20 -10.35 8.98
C SER A 99 3.68 -8.97 8.56
N ARG A 100 2.41 -8.84 8.14
CA ARG A 100 1.81 -7.52 7.83
C ARG A 100 1.73 -6.61 9.05
N VAL A 101 1.34 -7.13 10.21
CA VAL A 101 1.38 -6.38 11.48
C VAL A 101 2.82 -5.96 11.80
N LEU A 102 3.80 -6.85 11.62
CA LEU A 102 5.21 -6.53 11.84
C LEU A 102 5.74 -5.47 10.87
N ASN A 103 5.32 -5.49 9.60
CA ASN A 103 5.68 -4.48 8.60
C ASN A 103 5.19 -3.10 9.01
N HIS A 104 3.89 -2.97 9.34
CA HIS A 104 3.34 -1.72 9.82
C HIS A 104 4.12 -1.17 11.03
N VAL A 105 4.46 -2.05 11.98
CA VAL A 105 5.21 -1.67 13.18
C VAL A 105 6.61 -1.17 12.82
N ALA A 106 7.32 -1.87 11.93
CA ALA A 106 8.66 -1.51 11.49
C ALA A 106 8.66 -0.15 10.78
N VAL A 107 7.75 0.03 9.82
CA VAL A 107 7.59 1.27 9.06
C VAL A 107 7.22 2.44 9.98
N SER A 108 6.19 2.28 10.80
CA SER A 108 5.70 3.35 11.67
C SER A 108 6.76 3.80 12.68
N LYS A 109 7.52 2.86 13.27
CA LYS A 109 8.61 3.21 14.18
C LYS A 109 9.75 3.92 13.46
N TYR A 110 10.19 3.38 12.33
CA TYR A 110 11.27 3.97 11.53
C TYR A 110 10.93 5.41 11.11
N LEU A 111 9.76 5.62 10.52
CA LEU A 111 9.32 6.95 10.09
C LEU A 111 9.20 7.91 11.27
N LYS A 112 8.66 7.46 12.40
CA LYS A 112 8.51 8.30 13.60
C LYS A 112 9.85 8.76 14.17
N GLU A 113 10.88 7.94 14.06
CA GLU A 113 12.20 8.19 14.64
C GLU A 113 13.14 8.95 13.69
N THR A 114 12.91 8.88 12.37
CA THR A 114 13.86 9.37 11.36
C THR A 114 13.31 10.46 10.45
N THR A 115 12.01 10.73 10.49
CA THR A 115 11.32 11.68 9.59
C THR A 115 10.35 12.59 10.35
N GLN A 116 9.87 13.64 9.68
CA GLN A 116 8.78 14.50 10.12
C GLN A 116 7.41 14.04 9.61
N ILE A 117 7.35 12.90 8.90
CA ILE A 117 6.11 12.35 8.38
C ILE A 117 5.16 12.05 9.56
N PRO A 118 3.92 12.58 9.53
CA PRO A 118 3.00 12.38 10.63
C PRO A 118 2.47 10.94 10.60
N VAL A 119 3.05 10.07 11.40
CA VAL A 119 2.61 8.68 11.58
C VAL A 119 2.13 8.44 13.02
N ALA A 120 1.14 7.55 13.16
CA ALA A 120 0.63 7.13 14.46
C ALA A 120 1.72 6.38 15.24
N ARG A 121 1.85 6.68 16.54
CA ARG A 121 2.76 5.92 17.39
C ARG A 121 2.15 4.55 17.68
N VAL A 122 2.95 3.51 17.49
CA VAL A 122 2.61 2.14 17.92
C VAL A 122 2.68 2.06 19.45
N ARG A 123 1.54 1.79 20.09
CA ARG A 123 1.45 1.54 21.54
C ARG A 123 1.82 0.10 21.87
N ALA A 124 1.26 -0.85 21.13
CA ALA A 124 1.43 -2.27 21.34
C ALA A 124 1.04 -3.05 20.09
N PHE A 125 1.51 -4.27 19.97
CA PHE A 125 1.11 -5.22 18.94
C PHE A 125 1.33 -6.63 19.49
N GLY A 126 0.60 -7.60 18.95
CA GLY A 126 0.68 -8.96 19.46
C GLY A 126 -0.12 -9.96 18.65
N ARG A 127 0.06 -11.21 19.05
CA ARG A 127 -0.60 -12.38 18.46
C ARG A 127 -1.17 -13.28 19.55
N ASN A 128 -2.04 -14.20 19.13
CA ASN A 128 -2.67 -15.20 20.00
C ASN A 128 -3.62 -14.58 21.02
N GLU A 129 -4.23 -13.43 20.70
CA GLU A 129 -5.20 -12.77 21.57
C GLU A 129 -6.59 -13.37 21.35
N ARG A 130 -7.33 -13.64 22.44
CA ARG A 130 -8.68 -14.22 22.35
C ARG A 130 -9.72 -13.12 22.46
N LEU A 131 -10.18 -12.64 21.31
CA LEU A 131 -11.11 -11.51 21.23
C LEU A 131 -12.57 -11.91 21.00
N SER A 132 -12.85 -13.18 20.66
CA SER A 132 -14.23 -13.68 20.57
C SER A 132 -14.71 -14.32 21.87
N ASN A 133 -16.04 -14.33 22.06
CA ASN A 133 -16.67 -14.91 23.25
C ASN A 133 -16.60 -16.44 23.29
N ASP A 134 -16.56 -17.08 22.13
CA ASP A 134 -16.41 -18.53 22.00
C ASP A 134 -14.98 -19.01 22.26
N GLY A 135 -13.99 -18.09 22.27
CA GLY A 135 -12.59 -18.38 22.56
C GLY A 135 -11.88 -19.27 21.54
N ASN A 136 -12.51 -19.54 20.40
CA ASN A 136 -12.02 -20.51 19.41
C ASN A 136 -10.98 -19.90 18.46
N ASN A 137 -11.01 -18.58 18.28
CA ASN A 137 -10.14 -17.88 17.34
C ASN A 137 -9.07 -17.07 18.07
N GLU A 138 -7.84 -17.22 17.60
CA GLU A 138 -6.70 -16.39 17.97
C GLU A 138 -6.58 -15.23 16.98
N TYR A 139 -6.46 -14.01 17.51
CA TYR A 139 -6.39 -12.79 16.73
C TYR A 139 -5.00 -12.17 16.84
N PHE A 140 -4.62 -11.49 15.77
CA PHE A 140 -3.51 -10.54 15.77
C PHE A 140 -4.05 -9.15 16.04
N PHE A 141 -3.24 -8.30 16.66
CA PHE A 141 -3.64 -6.94 16.93
C PHE A 141 -2.49 -5.95 16.82
N LEU A 142 -2.85 -4.72 16.52
CA LEU A 142 -2.01 -3.55 16.55
C LEU A 142 -2.77 -2.42 17.27
N ILE A 143 -2.14 -1.77 18.25
CA ILE A 143 -2.70 -0.63 18.98
C ILE A 143 -1.91 0.62 18.62
N LEU A 144 -2.60 1.64 18.11
CA LEU A 144 -2.04 2.89 17.65
C LEU A 144 -2.59 4.07 18.46
N ASP A 145 -1.80 5.14 18.61
CA ASP A 145 -2.36 6.45 18.97
C ASP A 145 -3.40 6.87 17.93
N PHE A 146 -4.53 7.42 18.39
CA PHE A 146 -5.53 7.99 17.49
C PHE A 146 -5.02 9.31 16.90
N ILE A 147 -5.14 9.47 15.58
CA ILE A 147 -4.80 10.71 14.89
C ILE A 147 -6.08 11.56 14.77
N PRO A 148 -6.15 12.75 15.39
CA PRO A 148 -7.29 13.64 15.26
C PRO A 148 -7.46 14.17 13.83
N GLY A 149 -8.69 14.22 13.37
CA GLY A 149 -9.04 14.73 12.04
C GLY A 149 -10.04 13.81 11.35
N GLN A 150 -10.15 13.97 10.04
CA GLN A 150 -10.96 13.14 9.16
C GLN A 150 -10.15 12.69 7.95
N SER A 151 -10.47 11.51 7.42
CA SER A 151 -9.91 11.07 6.14
C SER A 151 -10.22 12.09 5.05
N LEU A 152 -9.21 12.40 4.23
CA LEU A 152 -9.38 13.26 3.07
C LEU A 152 -10.36 12.61 2.09
N THR A 153 -11.25 13.43 1.55
CA THR A 153 -12.22 13.01 0.54
C THR A 153 -12.12 13.92 -0.67
N ASN A 154 -12.56 13.43 -1.83
CA ASN A 154 -12.73 14.24 -3.04
C ASN A 154 -13.47 15.55 -2.73
N ARG A 155 -14.56 15.45 -1.96
CA ARG A 155 -15.36 16.60 -1.57
C ARG A 155 -14.54 17.66 -0.81
N LEU A 156 -13.83 17.25 0.24
CA LEU A 156 -13.00 18.17 1.03
C LEU A 156 -11.92 18.83 0.19
N LEU A 157 -11.28 18.07 -0.71
CA LEU A 157 -10.21 18.57 -1.55
C LEU A 157 -10.75 19.57 -2.59
N PHE A 158 -11.82 19.21 -3.31
CA PHE A 158 -12.40 20.05 -4.37
C PHE A 158 -13.10 21.30 -3.84
N GLU A 159 -13.83 21.21 -2.73
CA GLU A 159 -14.56 22.34 -2.14
C GLU A 159 -13.66 23.29 -1.34
N SER A 160 -12.39 22.93 -1.10
CA SER A 160 -11.44 23.78 -0.39
C SER A 160 -10.98 24.99 -1.21
N THR A 161 -10.46 26.01 -0.53
CA THR A 161 -9.84 27.16 -1.19
C THR A 161 -8.51 26.78 -1.86
N VAL A 162 -8.12 27.50 -2.91
CA VAL A 162 -6.81 27.35 -3.58
C VAL A 162 -5.64 27.44 -2.58
N GLU A 163 -5.69 28.35 -1.61
CA GLU A 163 -4.63 28.52 -0.60
C GLU A 163 -4.47 27.26 0.28
N ARG A 164 -5.59 26.74 0.82
CA ARG A 164 -5.59 25.49 1.61
C ARG A 164 -5.08 24.30 0.79
N ARG A 165 -5.52 24.17 -0.47
CA ARG A 165 -5.01 23.12 -1.37
C ARG A 165 -3.52 23.27 -1.64
N ALA A 166 -3.03 24.49 -1.84
CA ALA A 166 -1.62 24.75 -2.05
C ALA A 166 -0.77 24.34 -0.83
N ASN A 167 -1.24 24.67 0.38
CA ASN A 167 -0.60 24.23 1.62
C ASN A 167 -0.63 22.69 1.76
N PHE A 168 -1.76 22.06 1.48
CA PHE A 168 -1.90 20.60 1.47
C PHE A 168 -0.91 19.92 0.50
N PHE A 169 -0.86 20.37 -0.75
CA PHE A 169 0.07 19.82 -1.75
C PHE A 169 1.53 20.08 -1.38
N SER A 170 1.83 21.23 -0.76
CA SER A 170 3.17 21.49 -0.22
C SER A 170 3.57 20.44 0.81
N GLN A 171 2.69 20.13 1.78
CA GLN A 171 2.92 19.11 2.79
C GLN A 171 3.03 17.70 2.20
N LEU A 172 2.18 17.37 1.22
CA LEU A 172 2.26 16.08 0.52
C LEU A 172 3.60 15.92 -0.21
N ILE A 173 4.08 16.96 -0.89
CA ILE A 173 5.39 16.95 -1.55
C ILE A 173 6.51 16.77 -0.52
N GLU A 174 6.44 17.45 0.63
CA GLU A 174 7.41 17.29 1.72
C GLU A 174 7.46 15.83 2.24
N ILE A 175 6.30 15.20 2.42
CA ILE A 175 6.21 13.77 2.80
C ILE A 175 6.84 12.88 1.72
N LEU A 176 6.55 13.12 0.44
CA LEU A 176 7.13 12.35 -0.67
C LEU A 176 8.66 12.54 -0.76
N VAL A 177 9.16 13.76 -0.50
CA VAL A 177 10.60 14.03 -0.41
C VAL A 177 11.23 13.18 0.70
N GLU A 178 10.65 13.18 1.90
CA GLU A 178 11.20 12.41 3.02
C GLU A 178 11.20 10.90 2.73
N LEU A 179 10.12 10.36 2.13
CA LEU A 179 10.08 8.97 1.70
C LEU A 179 11.16 8.66 0.65
N ARG A 180 11.33 9.55 -0.35
CA ARG A 180 12.33 9.41 -1.42
C ARG A 180 13.77 9.43 -0.89
N GLN A 181 14.01 10.07 0.25
CA GLN A 181 15.32 10.16 0.91
C GLN A 181 15.67 8.92 1.74
N THR A 182 14.69 8.09 2.08
CA THR A 182 14.97 6.83 2.78
C THR A 182 15.82 5.90 1.89
N SER A 183 16.64 5.05 2.49
CA SER A 183 17.55 4.17 1.78
C SER A 183 17.71 2.84 2.49
N PHE A 184 17.25 1.78 1.84
CA PHE A 184 17.32 0.40 2.33
C PHE A 184 18.15 -0.48 1.39
N PRO A 185 18.80 -1.53 1.91
CA PRO A 185 19.76 -2.33 1.13
C PRO A 185 19.11 -3.29 0.13
N ALA A 186 17.80 -3.53 0.23
CA ALA A 186 17.09 -4.48 -0.62
C ALA A 186 15.65 -4.01 -0.89
N LEU A 187 15.04 -4.64 -1.89
CA LEU A 187 13.67 -4.49 -2.35
C LEU A 187 12.78 -5.50 -1.62
N GLY A 188 11.82 -5.03 -0.83
CA GLY A 188 10.95 -5.86 -0.01
C GLY A 188 10.22 -5.04 1.07
N SER A 189 9.53 -5.69 1.98
CA SER A 189 8.83 -5.00 3.08
C SER A 189 9.71 -4.89 4.31
N LEU A 190 9.54 -3.82 5.09
CA LEU A 190 10.34 -3.63 6.30
C LEU A 190 9.87 -4.58 7.40
N MET A 191 10.79 -5.10 8.19
CA MET A 191 10.49 -5.96 9.33
C MET A 191 11.25 -5.46 10.55
N PRO A 192 10.75 -5.69 11.78
CA PRO A 192 11.46 -5.28 12.98
C PRO A 192 12.86 -5.88 13.03
N GLY A 193 13.88 -5.03 13.20
CA GLY A 193 15.26 -5.47 13.33
C GLY A 193 15.52 -6.21 14.64
N THR A 194 16.56 -7.06 14.65
CA THR A 194 16.89 -7.87 15.83
C THR A 194 17.66 -7.10 16.89
N ASP A 195 18.56 -6.17 16.50
CA ASP A 195 19.54 -5.60 17.45
C ASP A 195 19.95 -4.13 17.22
N THR A 196 19.84 -3.61 15.99
CA THR A 196 20.41 -2.29 15.61
C THR A 196 19.43 -1.12 15.72
N GLY A 197 18.18 -1.36 16.11
CA GLY A 197 17.09 -0.38 16.08
C GLY A 197 16.56 -0.05 14.68
N LEU A 198 17.37 -0.27 13.64
CA LEU A 198 16.94 -0.13 12.24
C LEU A 198 16.15 -1.36 11.78
N PRO A 199 15.11 -1.17 10.94
CA PRO A 199 14.37 -2.30 10.37
C PRO A 199 15.23 -3.06 9.36
N VAL A 200 14.94 -4.35 9.22
CA VAL A 200 15.51 -5.21 8.17
C VAL A 200 14.53 -5.31 7.00
N VAL A 201 14.99 -5.71 5.81
CA VAL A 201 14.11 -5.94 4.66
C VAL A 201 13.77 -7.43 4.60
N GLY A 202 12.49 -7.75 4.65
CA GLY A 202 11.94 -9.11 4.51
C GLY A 202 11.13 -9.26 3.22
N ASP A 203 10.38 -10.36 3.14
CA ASP A 203 9.55 -10.69 1.98
C ASP A 203 8.63 -9.52 1.58
N LEU A 204 8.50 -9.31 0.28
CA LEU A 204 7.64 -8.27 -0.28
C LEU A 204 6.17 -8.55 0.05
N GLN A 205 5.50 -7.51 0.54
CA GLN A 205 4.07 -7.50 0.79
C GLN A 205 3.39 -6.49 -0.11
N SER A 206 2.30 -6.91 -0.75
CA SER A 206 1.45 -6.06 -1.58
C SER A 206 0.04 -6.65 -1.66
N ILE A 207 -0.92 -5.81 -2.07
CA ILE A 207 -2.30 -6.25 -2.28
C ILE A 207 -2.37 -7.41 -3.30
N PRO A 208 -1.75 -7.33 -4.50
CA PRO A 208 -1.74 -8.46 -5.43
C PRO A 208 -1.16 -9.76 -4.84
N LEU A 209 -0.08 -9.68 -4.04
CA LEU A 209 0.51 -10.85 -3.39
C LEU A 209 -0.40 -11.45 -2.32
N ASN A 210 -1.19 -10.61 -1.63
CA ASN A 210 -2.22 -11.07 -0.69
C ASN A 210 -3.30 -11.88 -1.39
N GLU A 211 -3.85 -11.37 -2.49
CA GLU A 211 -4.90 -12.05 -3.26
C GLU A 211 -4.38 -13.35 -3.88
N LEU A 212 -3.15 -13.33 -4.40
CA LEU A 212 -2.47 -14.53 -4.92
C LEU A 212 -1.98 -15.48 -3.81
N ARG A 213 -2.06 -15.08 -2.53
CA ARG A 213 -1.56 -15.81 -1.35
C ARG A 213 -0.12 -16.30 -1.54
N ARG A 214 0.76 -15.40 -1.96
CA ARG A 214 2.15 -15.71 -2.34
C ARG A 214 3.14 -14.85 -1.56
N SER A 215 4.25 -15.46 -1.14
CA SER A 215 5.42 -14.76 -0.60
C SER A 215 6.48 -14.60 -1.68
N VAL A 216 7.11 -13.41 -1.73
CA VAL A 216 8.23 -13.12 -2.63
C VAL A 216 9.41 -12.65 -1.76
N PRO A 217 10.54 -13.39 -1.73
CA PRO A 217 11.70 -13.00 -0.94
C PRO A 217 12.25 -11.63 -1.35
N PRO A 218 12.93 -10.91 -0.44
CA PRO A 218 13.58 -9.67 -0.80
C PRO A 218 14.71 -9.92 -1.80
N THR A 219 14.97 -8.94 -2.66
CA THR A 219 16.08 -8.98 -3.63
C THR A 219 16.85 -7.68 -3.64
N THR A 220 18.14 -7.73 -3.95
CA THR A 220 18.94 -6.53 -4.23
C THR A 220 18.99 -6.20 -5.71
N SER A 221 18.44 -7.06 -6.58
CA SER A 221 18.45 -6.92 -8.04
C SER A 221 17.16 -6.24 -8.49
N VAL A 222 17.28 -5.06 -9.11
CA VAL A 222 16.12 -4.37 -9.71
C VAL A 222 15.54 -5.20 -10.84
N ARG A 223 16.37 -5.91 -11.61
CA ARG A 223 15.91 -6.83 -12.66
C ARG A 223 15.01 -7.92 -12.09
N GLU A 224 15.46 -8.61 -11.04
CA GLU A 224 14.65 -9.67 -10.41
C GLU A 224 13.36 -9.10 -9.83
N TYR A 225 13.42 -7.92 -9.22
CA TYR A 225 12.22 -7.24 -8.73
C TYR A 225 11.25 -6.94 -9.87
N MET A 226 11.71 -6.35 -10.97
CA MET A 226 10.91 -6.04 -12.15
C MET A 226 10.27 -7.27 -12.79
N GLU A 227 11.04 -8.36 -12.93
CA GLU A 227 10.54 -9.64 -13.41
C GLU A 227 9.47 -10.22 -12.45
N SER A 228 9.68 -10.10 -11.14
CA SER A 228 8.69 -10.51 -10.14
C SER A 228 7.40 -9.70 -10.23
N GLN A 229 7.47 -8.38 -10.41
CA GLN A 229 6.31 -7.51 -10.54
C GLN A 229 5.50 -7.84 -11.79
N LEU A 230 6.18 -8.06 -12.92
CA LEU A 230 5.52 -8.48 -14.16
C LEU A 230 4.80 -9.83 -13.98
N GLN A 231 5.43 -10.79 -13.30
CA GLN A 231 4.80 -12.08 -13.01
C GLN A 231 3.60 -11.91 -12.08
N ILE A 232 3.68 -11.04 -11.08
CA ILE A 232 2.55 -10.72 -10.17
C ILE A 232 1.37 -10.15 -10.94
N VAL A 233 1.61 -9.16 -11.81
CA VAL A 233 0.56 -8.55 -12.63
C VAL A 233 -0.05 -9.60 -13.57
N SER A 234 0.78 -10.38 -14.27
CA SER A 234 0.34 -11.45 -15.18
C SER A 234 -0.55 -12.49 -14.47
N ASP A 235 -0.13 -12.95 -13.28
CA ASP A 235 -0.88 -13.93 -12.50
C ASP A 235 -2.19 -13.35 -11.96
N THR A 236 -2.19 -12.08 -11.56
CA THR A 236 -3.40 -11.38 -11.08
C THR A 236 -4.44 -11.27 -12.18
N LEU A 237 -4.02 -10.88 -13.38
CA LEU A 237 -4.92 -10.75 -14.54
C LEU A 237 -5.39 -12.12 -15.08
N ALA A 238 -4.68 -13.20 -14.75
CA ALA A 238 -5.10 -14.56 -15.10
C ALA A 238 -6.23 -15.10 -14.19
N VAL A 239 -6.51 -14.45 -13.06
CA VAL A 239 -7.61 -14.82 -12.17
C VAL A 239 -8.95 -14.44 -12.83
N PRO A 240 -9.89 -15.40 -13.04
CA PRO A 240 -11.17 -15.07 -13.65
C PRO A 240 -12.00 -14.10 -12.79
N VAL A 241 -12.45 -13.01 -13.41
CA VAL A 241 -13.37 -12.04 -12.79
C VAL A 241 -14.74 -12.15 -13.43
N ALA A 242 -15.81 -11.97 -12.64
CA ALA A 242 -17.17 -11.92 -13.17
C ALA A 242 -17.32 -10.77 -14.17
N ASP A 243 -18.08 -11.00 -15.24
CA ASP A 243 -18.45 -9.99 -16.24
C ASP A 243 -17.30 -9.32 -17.01
N GLN A 244 -16.09 -9.89 -16.98
CA GLN A 244 -14.95 -9.36 -17.75
C GLN A 244 -15.12 -9.62 -19.25
N ALA A 245 -15.04 -8.57 -20.07
CA ALA A 245 -15.18 -8.71 -21.51
C ALA A 245 -13.90 -9.31 -22.14
N ILE A 246 -14.08 -10.11 -23.20
CA ILE A 246 -12.96 -10.71 -23.94
C ILE A 246 -12.00 -9.64 -24.47
N ASP A 247 -12.51 -8.48 -24.85
CA ASP A 247 -11.68 -7.40 -25.38
C ASP A 247 -10.85 -6.71 -24.29
N ASP A 248 -11.36 -6.63 -23.06
CA ASP A 248 -10.59 -6.17 -21.89
C ASP A 248 -9.45 -7.14 -21.59
N MET A 249 -9.72 -8.45 -21.57
CA MET A 249 -8.69 -9.49 -21.39
C MET A 249 -7.59 -9.43 -22.47
N LYS A 250 -7.97 -9.16 -23.72
CA LYS A 250 -6.98 -9.00 -24.81
C LYS A 250 -6.14 -7.74 -24.62
N LEU A 251 -6.76 -6.65 -24.18
CA LEU A 251 -6.07 -5.40 -23.93
C LEU A 251 -5.09 -5.54 -22.76
N GLU A 252 -5.49 -6.21 -21.69
CA GLU A 252 -4.65 -6.56 -20.54
C GLU A 252 -3.46 -7.43 -20.96
N ALA A 253 -3.71 -8.53 -21.68
CA ALA A 253 -2.64 -9.40 -22.18
C ALA A 253 -1.68 -8.66 -23.13
N PHE A 254 -2.22 -7.76 -23.96
CA PHE A 254 -1.42 -6.89 -24.82
C PHE A 254 -0.57 -5.93 -23.99
N ALA A 255 -1.14 -5.28 -22.97
CA ALA A 255 -0.42 -4.37 -22.09
C ALA A 255 0.74 -5.07 -21.39
N VAL A 256 0.50 -6.23 -20.77
CA VAL A 256 1.55 -7.03 -20.10
C VAL A 256 2.68 -7.41 -21.06
N HIS A 257 2.35 -7.85 -22.28
CA HIS A 257 3.37 -8.22 -23.27
C HIS A 257 4.23 -7.04 -23.74
N PHE A 258 3.66 -5.84 -23.84
CA PHE A 258 4.43 -4.64 -24.19
C PHE A 258 5.24 -4.11 -23.02
N MET A 259 4.70 -4.17 -21.80
CA MET A 259 5.41 -3.79 -20.58
C MET A 259 6.69 -4.59 -20.37
N GLU A 260 6.67 -5.90 -20.67
CA GLU A 260 7.86 -6.77 -20.57
C GLU A 260 9.07 -6.17 -21.31
N LYS A 261 8.84 -5.61 -22.49
CA LYS A 261 9.90 -4.99 -23.32
C LYS A 261 10.42 -3.68 -22.73
N ASP A 262 9.58 -2.94 -22.02
CA ASP A 262 9.93 -1.64 -21.44
C ASP A 262 10.54 -1.77 -20.04
N LEU A 263 10.08 -2.72 -19.23
CA LEU A 263 10.61 -3.00 -17.89
C LEU A 263 12.01 -3.64 -17.95
N ILE A 264 12.22 -4.62 -18.83
CA ILE A 264 13.47 -5.39 -18.85
C ILE A 264 14.63 -4.57 -19.44
N ASN A 265 14.32 -3.51 -20.18
CA ASN A 265 15.28 -2.59 -20.79
C ASN A 265 15.63 -1.37 -19.91
N THR A 266 15.17 -1.31 -18.65
CA THR A 266 15.57 -0.21 -17.76
C THR A 266 17.08 -0.25 -17.51
N GLY A 267 17.70 0.92 -17.55
CA GLY A 267 19.15 1.14 -17.48
C GLY A 267 19.81 0.59 -16.21
N PRO A 268 21.15 0.70 -16.11
CA PRO A 268 21.91 0.05 -15.05
C PRO A 268 21.43 0.45 -13.66
N ASP A 269 21.50 -0.52 -12.76
CA ASP A 269 21.17 -0.39 -11.34
C ASP A 269 22.11 0.64 -10.71
N ASP A 270 21.61 1.84 -10.42
CA ASP A 270 22.34 2.80 -9.60
C ASP A 270 22.15 2.42 -8.12
N GLU A 271 22.70 1.23 -7.76
CA GLU A 271 22.63 0.57 -6.45
C GLU A 271 23.28 1.38 -5.33
N GLU A 272 24.10 2.38 -5.69
CA GLU A 272 25.01 3.07 -4.76
C GLU A 272 24.27 3.81 -3.63
N ASN A 273 22.97 4.07 -3.79
CA ASN A 273 22.17 4.88 -2.86
C ASN A 273 20.94 4.15 -2.28
N GLY A 274 20.87 2.82 -2.41
CA GLY A 274 19.78 2.00 -1.86
C GLY A 274 18.39 2.31 -2.43
N TYR A 275 17.38 1.72 -1.79
CA TYR A 275 15.99 1.74 -2.23
C TYR A 275 15.10 2.55 -1.28
N PRO A 276 14.33 3.54 -1.78
CA PRO A 276 13.39 4.29 -0.95
C PRO A 276 12.18 3.45 -0.56
N LEU A 277 11.66 3.71 0.63
CA LEU A 277 10.35 3.26 1.08
C LEU A 277 9.25 3.97 0.29
N TYR A 278 8.22 3.22 -0.08
CA TYR A 278 7.08 3.68 -0.84
C TYR A 278 5.78 3.24 -0.17
N HIS A 279 4.80 4.15 -0.16
CA HIS A 279 3.46 3.87 0.33
C HIS A 279 2.58 3.45 -0.86
N SER A 280 2.49 2.14 -1.10
CA SER A 280 1.77 1.54 -2.23
C SER A 280 0.29 1.93 -2.32
N ASP A 281 -0.37 2.19 -1.18
CA ASP A 281 -1.81 2.54 -1.14
C ASP A 281 -2.09 3.96 -0.62
N LEU A 282 -1.36 4.98 -1.07
CA LEU A 282 -1.53 6.37 -0.58
C LEU A 282 -2.76 7.08 -1.18
N ARG A 283 -3.94 6.47 -0.99
CA ARG A 283 -5.24 7.02 -1.37
C ARG A 283 -5.66 8.16 -0.44
N LEU A 284 -6.59 8.99 -0.90
CA LEU A 284 -7.14 10.10 -0.10
C LEU A 284 -7.63 9.63 1.29
N ALA A 285 -8.28 8.47 1.36
CA ALA A 285 -8.80 7.92 2.61
C ALA A 285 -7.71 7.64 3.67
N ASN A 286 -6.47 7.43 3.22
CA ASN A 286 -5.29 7.15 4.05
C ASN A 286 -4.53 8.42 4.48
N ILE A 287 -5.04 9.61 4.15
CA ILE A 287 -4.52 10.90 4.58
C ILE A 287 -5.52 11.53 5.55
N ILE A 288 -5.13 11.72 6.81
CA ILE A 288 -5.94 12.37 7.83
C ILE A 288 -5.64 13.87 7.83
N VAL A 289 -6.69 14.69 7.69
CA VAL A 289 -6.59 16.15 7.66
C VAL A 289 -7.44 16.82 8.74
N ASN A 290 -7.06 18.03 9.14
CA ASN A 290 -7.89 18.92 9.96
C ASN A 290 -8.84 19.78 9.10
N ASP A 291 -9.59 20.68 9.74
CA ASP A 291 -10.59 21.55 9.10
C ASP A 291 -9.96 22.61 8.17
N GLU A 292 -8.66 22.85 8.30
CA GLU A 292 -7.84 23.71 7.45
C GLU A 292 -7.18 22.97 6.27
N LEU A 293 -7.47 21.67 6.10
CA LEU A 293 -6.88 20.79 5.10
C LEU A 293 -5.38 20.50 5.32
N GLN A 294 -4.87 20.69 6.55
CA GLN A 294 -3.51 20.35 6.91
C GLN A 294 -3.41 18.86 7.24
N ILE A 295 -2.34 18.21 6.79
CA ILE A 295 -2.09 16.78 7.03
C ILE A 295 -1.70 16.56 8.50
N ASN A 296 -2.57 15.86 9.22
CA ASN A 296 -2.34 15.42 10.60
C ASN A 296 -1.78 14.00 10.69
N GLY A 297 -1.92 13.20 9.62
CA GLY A 297 -1.47 11.81 9.65
C GLY A 297 -1.53 11.11 8.31
N ILE A 298 -0.60 10.18 8.10
CA ILE A 298 -0.65 9.15 7.06
C ILE A 298 -0.84 7.79 7.75
N ILE A 299 -1.84 7.03 7.30
CA ILE A 299 -2.22 5.75 7.88
C ILE A 299 -2.12 4.63 6.83
N ASP A 300 -2.32 3.38 7.27
CA ASP A 300 -2.39 2.20 6.40
C ASP A 300 -1.06 1.78 5.74
N TRP A 301 0.00 1.69 6.56
CA TRP A 301 1.35 1.29 6.15
C TRP A 301 1.56 -0.23 6.00
N ASP A 302 0.49 -1.04 5.99
CA ASP A 302 0.57 -2.51 6.06
C ASP A 302 1.31 -3.13 4.85
N ASP A 303 1.20 -2.51 3.68
CA ASP A 303 1.81 -2.94 2.41
C ASP A 303 2.89 -1.95 1.91
N ALA A 304 3.42 -1.12 2.80
CA ALA A 304 4.54 -0.27 2.46
C ALA A 304 5.79 -1.14 2.24
N SER A 305 6.54 -0.84 1.19
CA SER A 305 7.70 -1.60 0.77
C SER A 305 8.74 -0.69 0.13
N THR A 306 9.96 -1.19 -0.01
CA THR A 306 10.98 -0.50 -0.77
C THR A 306 10.81 -0.77 -2.26
N VAL A 307 11.08 0.23 -3.08
CA VAL A 307 10.92 0.15 -4.54
C VAL A 307 12.17 0.66 -5.24
N PRO A 308 12.45 0.22 -6.47
CA PRO A 308 13.45 0.88 -7.31
C PRO A 308 13.12 2.37 -7.41
N LYS A 309 14.12 3.25 -7.39
CA LYS A 309 13.90 4.71 -7.54
C LYS A 309 13.09 5.07 -8.78
N GLN A 310 13.17 4.22 -9.80
CA GLN A 310 12.40 4.37 -11.04
C GLN A 310 10.89 4.13 -10.92
N LEU A 311 10.46 3.38 -9.92
CA LEU A 311 9.05 3.10 -9.63
C LEU A 311 8.48 3.98 -8.51
N PHE A 312 9.28 4.81 -7.86
CA PHE A 312 8.77 5.75 -6.87
C PHE A 312 8.00 6.88 -7.57
N SER A 313 6.69 6.92 -7.35
CA SER A 313 5.72 7.81 -8.00
C SER A 313 4.91 8.63 -6.98
N PRO A 314 4.28 9.74 -7.38
CA PRO A 314 3.22 10.36 -6.59
C PRO A 314 2.00 9.43 -6.54
N PRO A 315 1.04 9.66 -5.62
CA PRO A 315 -0.19 8.88 -5.59
C PRO A 315 -0.96 8.89 -6.93
N PRO A 316 -1.63 7.79 -7.32
CA PRO A 316 -2.34 7.71 -8.61
C PRO A 316 -3.36 8.82 -8.83
N TRP A 317 -4.04 9.27 -7.77
CA TRP A 317 -5.07 10.32 -7.85
C TRP A 317 -4.52 11.73 -8.15
N ILE A 318 -3.19 11.93 -8.13
CA ILE A 318 -2.54 13.22 -8.43
C ILE A 318 -1.45 13.12 -9.49
N SER A 319 -1.17 11.94 -10.03
CA SER A 319 -0.04 11.71 -10.94
C SER A 319 -0.24 12.26 -12.35
N GLY A 320 -1.49 12.50 -12.76
CA GLY A 320 -1.83 12.98 -14.11
C GLY A 320 -1.79 11.88 -15.19
N VAL A 321 -1.62 10.61 -14.81
CA VAL A 321 -1.55 9.45 -15.73
C VAL A 321 -2.90 9.02 -16.30
N ASP A 322 -4.01 9.42 -15.67
CA ASP A 322 -5.35 9.12 -16.13
C ASP A 322 -5.93 10.28 -16.98
N ASP A 323 -5.77 10.18 -18.30
CA ASP A 323 -6.33 11.13 -19.27
C ASP A 323 -7.87 11.12 -19.29
N GLN A 324 -8.52 10.08 -18.74
CA GLN A 324 -9.98 10.01 -18.58
C GLN A 324 -10.45 10.53 -17.23
N SER A 325 -9.54 10.98 -16.37
CA SER A 325 -9.90 11.59 -15.10
C SER A 325 -10.78 12.81 -15.34
N ILE A 326 -11.78 12.99 -14.47
CA ILE A 326 -12.66 14.16 -14.55
C ILE A 326 -11.83 15.46 -14.45
N MET A 327 -12.30 16.51 -15.11
CA MET A 327 -11.61 17.81 -15.25
C MET A 327 -11.08 18.35 -13.91
N GLU A 328 -11.78 18.10 -12.81
CA GLU A 328 -11.36 18.48 -11.47
C GLU A 328 -10.02 17.85 -11.06
N PHE A 329 -9.75 16.58 -11.37
CA PHE A 329 -8.46 15.94 -11.08
C PHE A 329 -7.33 16.49 -11.95
N GLN A 330 -7.63 16.85 -13.20
CA GLN A 330 -6.66 17.51 -14.08
C GLN A 330 -6.23 18.87 -13.51
N LEU A 331 -7.17 19.63 -12.93
CA LEU A 331 -6.89 20.90 -12.25
C LEU A 331 -6.05 20.69 -10.98
N LEU A 332 -6.41 19.70 -10.14
CA LEU A 332 -5.61 19.37 -8.95
C LEU A 332 -4.19 18.96 -9.33
N HIS A 333 -4.04 18.14 -10.37
CA HIS A 333 -2.74 17.73 -10.89
C HIS A 333 -1.90 18.95 -11.32
N ALA A 334 -2.50 19.90 -12.05
CA ALA A 334 -1.83 21.13 -12.45
C ALA A 334 -1.39 21.98 -11.24
N GLU A 335 -2.23 22.09 -10.20
CA GLU A 335 -1.89 22.78 -8.94
C GLU A 335 -0.71 22.09 -8.23
N PHE A 336 -0.79 20.77 -8.02
CA PHE A 336 0.28 19.98 -7.42
C PHE A 336 1.60 20.12 -8.17
N ARG A 337 1.57 19.95 -9.49
CA ARG A 337 2.76 20.07 -10.34
C ARG A 337 3.33 21.48 -10.30
N GLY A 338 2.48 22.51 -10.29
CA GLY A 338 2.92 23.90 -10.16
C GLY A 338 3.71 24.17 -8.88
N ILE A 339 3.28 23.56 -7.76
CA ILE A 339 3.97 23.65 -6.47
C ILE A 339 5.28 22.85 -6.49
N LEU A 340 5.29 21.66 -7.10
CA LEU A 340 6.52 20.87 -7.28
C LEU A 340 7.56 21.64 -8.11
N VAL A 341 7.15 22.29 -9.20
CA VAL A 341 8.01 23.17 -10.02
C VAL A 341 8.53 24.38 -9.24
N ALA A 342 7.72 24.94 -8.34
CA ALA A 342 8.18 26.03 -7.48
C ALA A 342 9.26 25.53 -6.49
N LYS A 343 9.04 24.36 -5.86
CA LYS A 343 9.96 23.77 -4.88
C LYS A 343 11.25 23.23 -5.53
N SER A 344 11.20 22.72 -6.76
CA SER A 344 12.39 22.19 -7.46
C SER A 344 13.48 23.23 -7.68
N LYS A 345 13.11 24.53 -7.73
CA LYS A 345 14.08 25.64 -7.85
C LYS A 345 15.03 25.74 -6.66
N THR A 346 14.66 25.20 -5.50
CA THR A 346 15.42 25.31 -4.24
C THR A 346 15.70 23.96 -3.57
N ASN A 347 15.07 22.87 -4.01
CA ASN A 347 15.23 21.53 -3.45
C ASN A 347 15.58 20.54 -4.57
N SER A 348 16.78 19.95 -4.51
CA SER A 348 17.30 19.04 -5.55
C SER A 348 16.48 17.76 -5.68
N ILE A 349 15.90 17.25 -4.60
CA ILE A 349 15.07 16.04 -4.64
C ILE A 349 13.74 16.32 -5.32
N CYS A 350 13.17 17.52 -5.10
CA CYS A 350 12.00 17.97 -5.87
C CYS A 350 12.32 18.09 -7.37
N ASP A 351 13.52 18.57 -7.73
CA ASP A 351 13.98 18.63 -9.11
C ASP A 351 14.16 17.23 -9.74
N GLU A 352 14.77 16.29 -9.00
CA GLU A 352 14.87 14.89 -9.42
C GLU A 352 13.50 14.24 -9.62
N MET A 353 12.59 14.38 -8.65
CA MET A 353 11.23 13.84 -8.76
C MET A 353 10.46 14.48 -9.92
N LEU A 354 10.57 15.79 -10.12
CA LEU A 354 9.94 16.50 -11.25
C LEU A 354 10.41 15.95 -12.59
N LYS A 355 11.73 15.77 -12.78
CA LYS A 355 12.33 15.20 -13.99
C LYS A 355 11.98 13.72 -14.18
N HIS A 356 11.84 12.99 -13.07
CA HIS A 356 11.47 11.58 -13.08
C HIS A 356 10.02 11.39 -13.53
N TRP A 357 9.12 12.19 -12.97
CA TRP A 357 7.67 12.03 -13.14
C TRP A 357 7.14 12.70 -14.41
N TYR A 358 7.72 13.81 -14.85
CA TYR A 358 7.14 14.63 -15.90
C TYR A 358 8.16 14.99 -16.99
N GLY A 359 7.67 15.07 -18.23
CA GLY A 359 8.45 15.54 -19.36
C GLY A 359 8.73 17.03 -19.30
N GLU A 360 9.81 17.46 -19.96
CA GLU A 360 10.20 18.88 -20.05
C GLU A 360 9.17 19.71 -20.83
N THR A 361 8.49 19.10 -21.81
CA THR A 361 7.45 19.73 -22.65
C THR A 361 6.06 19.45 -22.11
N ASN A 362 5.26 20.50 -21.90
CA ASN A 362 3.84 20.49 -21.50
C ASN A 362 3.48 19.86 -20.16
N GLY A 363 4.42 19.20 -19.47
CA GLY A 363 4.16 18.59 -18.17
C GLY A 363 3.43 17.26 -18.24
N GLU A 364 3.43 16.61 -19.40
CA GLU A 364 2.91 15.26 -19.56
C GLU A 364 3.68 14.26 -18.69
N PRO A 365 3.00 13.25 -18.11
CA PRO A 365 3.66 12.16 -17.40
C PRO A 365 4.71 11.47 -18.27
N ASN A 366 5.87 11.17 -17.68
CA ASN A 366 6.89 10.35 -18.33
C ASN A 366 6.42 8.89 -18.44
N LYS A 367 6.94 8.17 -19.43
CA LYS A 367 6.67 6.72 -19.61
C LYS A 367 6.94 5.90 -18.34
N ALA A 368 7.99 6.23 -17.59
CA ALA A 368 8.31 5.58 -16.32
C ALA A 368 7.20 5.74 -15.27
N LEU A 369 6.47 6.85 -15.29
CA LEU A 369 5.35 7.08 -14.37
C LEU A 369 4.14 6.22 -14.71
N TYR A 370 3.83 6.03 -16.01
CA TYR A 370 2.81 5.06 -16.44
C TYR A 370 3.15 3.66 -15.95
N VAL A 371 4.42 3.24 -16.11
CA VAL A 371 4.89 1.93 -15.64
C VAL A 371 4.76 1.79 -14.12
N ALA A 372 5.13 2.83 -13.36
CA ALA A 372 5.03 2.83 -11.91
C ALA A 372 3.59 2.69 -11.38
N HIS A 373 2.58 3.08 -12.15
CA HIS A 373 1.18 2.97 -11.75
C HIS A 373 0.51 1.65 -12.14
N ILE A 374 1.25 0.72 -12.76
CA ILE A 374 0.74 -0.62 -13.06
C ILE A 374 1.02 -1.59 -11.90
N PHE A 375 2.03 -1.31 -11.08
CA PHE A 375 2.51 -2.18 -9.99
C PHE A 375 1.94 -1.82 -8.62
#